data_AF-A0AAU1AUK5-F1
#
_entry.id   AF-A0AAU1AUK5-F1
#
_cell.length_a   1.000
_cell.length_b   1.000
_cell.length_c   1.000
_cell.angle_alpha   90.00
_cell.angle_beta   90.00
_cell.angle_gamma   90.00
#
_symmetry.space_group_name_H-M   'P 1'
#
loop_
_entity.id
_entity.type
_entity.pdbx_description
1 polymer ?
#
loop_
_entity_poly.entity_id
_entity_poly.type
_entity_poly.pdbx_seq_one_letter_code
_entity_poly.pdbx_strand_id
1 'polypeptide(L)'
;MLRIAVTGAGGFLGWHVRVLARALGWPEPVVIGRADLLDEATLAARLDGVDRVLHLAGANRGDPVEVATTNVDLAAAVARGLRRCVDPPGTVVFANSVQAGNGTPYGDAKAVAAATLAAVRPDLIDVLLPNLYGEHGRPHYNSVVATFCRLLADGRTPQVHEDRQMELVHVTDAAARLLGVPAEGSWDPSMPMLRIGVRDLADRLTSFAGLYRGGEIPRLADRHDVRLFNTYRSQCFPSHYPLPLPRRADARGELVEAVRAHGAAGQTFSSTTRPGVTRGEHFHLAKVERFVVLRGSAEISLRRVGEDTVVRFPVSGDEPVVVDMPTMWAHKIVNTGSDELVTLFWVNELFDPARPDTYPERVEATEPVSAVPA
;
A
#
# COMPACT_ATOMS: atom_id res chain seq x y z
N MET A 1 28.27 -6.02 -10.45
CA MET A 1 26.93 -5.54 -10.03
C MET A 1 26.70 -4.20 -10.70
N LEU A 2 25.48 -3.92 -11.17
CA LEU A 2 25.19 -2.70 -11.93
C LEU A 2 25.44 -1.45 -11.06
N ARG A 3 26.39 -0.61 -11.46
CA ARG A 3 26.69 0.68 -10.84
C ARG A 3 25.91 1.76 -11.57
N ILE A 4 25.07 2.49 -10.86
CA ILE A 4 24.22 3.52 -11.45
C ILE A 4 24.55 4.90 -10.90
N ALA A 5 24.43 5.94 -11.73
CA ALA A 5 24.50 7.32 -11.30
C ALA A 5 23.17 8.04 -11.53
N VAL A 6 22.78 8.90 -10.60
CA VAL A 6 21.45 9.51 -10.58
C VAL A 6 21.58 11.01 -10.35
N THR A 7 21.14 11.80 -11.33
CA THR A 7 20.89 13.23 -11.11
C THR A 7 19.50 13.41 -10.47
N GLY A 8 19.30 14.44 -9.66
CA GLY A 8 17.99 14.67 -9.04
C GLY A 8 17.62 13.62 -7.97
N ALA A 9 18.63 12.93 -7.41
CA ALA A 9 18.46 11.81 -6.49
C ALA A 9 17.74 12.14 -5.16
N GLY A 10 17.69 13.42 -4.79
CA GLY A 10 16.94 13.91 -3.63
C GLY A 10 15.50 14.34 -3.95
N GLY A 11 15.11 14.36 -5.22
CA GLY A 11 13.74 14.61 -5.64
C GLY A 11 12.83 13.40 -5.39
N PHE A 12 11.52 13.59 -5.53
CA PHE A 12 10.51 12.56 -5.32
C PHE A 12 10.82 11.26 -6.08
N LEU A 13 10.98 11.33 -7.41
CA LEU A 13 11.31 10.17 -8.24
C LEU A 13 12.71 9.61 -7.95
N GLY A 14 13.71 10.47 -7.75
CA GLY A 14 15.08 10.05 -7.47
C GLY A 14 15.24 9.28 -6.16
N TRP A 15 14.48 9.67 -5.13
CA TRP A 15 14.46 8.95 -3.87
C TRP A 15 13.84 7.55 -4.03
N HIS A 16 12.71 7.44 -4.74
CA HIS A 16 12.07 6.15 -5.02
C HIS A 16 12.93 5.22 -5.89
N VAL A 17 13.67 5.77 -6.86
CA VAL A 17 14.70 5.02 -7.61
C VAL A 17 15.76 4.42 -6.69
N ARG A 18 16.26 5.21 -5.72
CA ARG A 18 17.24 4.72 -4.74
C ARG A 18 16.65 3.67 -3.80
N VAL A 19 15.40 3.84 -3.37
CA VAL A 19 14.68 2.86 -2.55
C VAL A 19 14.56 1.53 -3.30
N LEU A 20 14.14 1.55 -4.56
CA LEU A 20 14.01 0.33 -5.36
C LEU A 20 15.38 -0.32 -5.64
N ALA A 21 16.40 0.47 -5.99
CA ALA A 21 17.77 -0.06 -6.14
C ALA A 21 18.27 -0.76 -4.86
N ARG A 22 17.98 -0.17 -3.69
CA ARG A 22 18.29 -0.78 -2.38
C ARG A 22 17.51 -2.07 -2.15
N ALA A 23 16.22 -2.11 -2.48
CA ALA A 23 15.38 -3.32 -2.35
C ALA A 23 15.87 -4.47 -3.24
N LEU A 24 16.43 -4.15 -4.41
CA LEU A 24 17.06 -5.10 -5.33
C LEU A 24 18.47 -5.55 -4.89
N GLY A 25 18.99 -5.03 -3.78
CA GLY A 25 20.34 -5.32 -3.30
C GLY A 25 21.45 -4.70 -4.16
N TRP A 26 21.15 -3.68 -4.96
CA TRP A 26 22.15 -3.00 -5.79
C TRP A 26 23.02 -2.06 -4.93
N PRO A 27 24.26 -1.76 -5.36
CA PRO A 27 25.08 -0.73 -4.73
C PRO A 27 24.35 0.62 -4.66
N GLU A 28 24.65 1.42 -3.63
CA GLU A 28 24.09 2.76 -3.51
C GLU A 28 24.45 3.60 -4.76
N PRO A 29 23.46 4.26 -5.40
CA PRO A 29 23.73 5.05 -6.59
C PRO A 29 24.71 6.19 -6.37
N VAL A 30 25.55 6.45 -7.36
CA VAL A 30 26.38 7.67 -7.40
C VAL A 30 25.46 8.87 -7.57
N VAL A 31 25.30 9.66 -6.52
CA VAL A 31 24.45 10.85 -6.55
C VAL A 31 25.18 11.99 -7.25
N ILE A 32 24.56 12.52 -8.31
CA ILE A 32 25.04 13.71 -9.02
C ILE A 32 24.19 14.90 -8.56
N GLY A 33 24.81 15.77 -7.77
CA GLY A 33 24.20 16.99 -7.24
C GLY A 33 24.24 18.15 -8.24
N ARG A 34 23.62 19.27 -7.86
CA ARG A 34 23.67 20.51 -8.66
C ARG A 34 25.10 21.03 -8.84
N ALA A 35 25.92 20.93 -7.80
CA ALA A 35 27.32 21.37 -7.85
C ALA A 35 28.13 20.56 -8.86
N ASP A 36 27.93 19.24 -8.92
CA ASP A 36 28.61 18.38 -9.90
C ASP A 36 28.20 18.75 -11.35
N LEU A 37 26.96 19.19 -11.58
CA LEU A 37 26.48 19.61 -12.91
C LEU A 37 27.04 20.97 -13.37
N LEU A 38 27.65 21.74 -12.48
CA LEU A 38 28.28 23.02 -12.83
C LEU A 38 29.74 22.86 -13.29
N ASP A 39 30.39 21.73 -12.98
CA ASP A 39 31.77 21.45 -13.36
C ASP A 39 31.86 20.16 -14.19
N GLU A 40 32.20 20.31 -15.47
CA GLU A 40 32.29 19.20 -16.42
C GLU A 40 33.35 18.17 -16.05
N ALA A 41 34.46 18.59 -15.43
CA ALA A 41 35.53 17.68 -15.03
C ALA A 41 35.08 16.81 -13.85
N THR A 42 34.46 17.42 -12.83
CA THR A 42 33.85 16.69 -11.72
C THR A 42 32.77 15.74 -12.21
N LEU A 43 31.88 16.19 -13.10
CA LEU A 43 30.82 15.34 -13.64
C LEU A 43 31.39 14.14 -14.41
N ALA A 44 32.37 14.36 -15.28
CA ALA A 44 33.02 13.28 -16.02
C ALA A 44 33.64 12.22 -15.08
N ALA A 45 34.32 12.65 -14.01
CA ALA A 45 34.90 11.75 -13.02
C ALA A 45 33.84 10.97 -12.22
N ARG A 46 32.68 11.58 -11.95
CA ARG A 46 31.55 10.90 -11.27
C ARG A 46 30.87 9.86 -12.16
N LEU A 47 30.89 10.09 -13.47
CA LEU A 47 30.30 9.20 -14.48
C LEU A 47 31.22 8.03 -14.86
N ASP A 48 32.52 8.16 -14.59
CA ASP A 48 33.54 7.18 -14.99
C ASP A 48 33.33 5.81 -14.34
N GLY A 49 33.24 4.77 -15.19
CA GLY A 49 33.00 3.38 -14.77
C GLY A 49 31.62 3.15 -14.13
N VAL A 50 30.63 3.97 -14.46
CA VAL A 50 29.21 3.74 -14.13
C VAL A 50 28.55 3.01 -15.30
N ASP A 51 27.72 2.00 -15.06
CA ASP A 51 27.07 1.25 -16.13
C ASP A 51 25.86 1.99 -16.73
N ARG A 52 25.10 2.71 -15.88
CA ARG A 52 23.87 3.41 -16.27
C ARG A 52 23.70 4.76 -15.57
N VAL A 53 23.32 5.79 -16.32
CA VAL A 53 22.95 7.11 -15.79
C VAL A 53 21.45 7.33 -15.90
N LEU A 54 20.83 7.76 -14.80
CA LEU A 54 19.45 8.21 -14.75
C LEU A 54 19.42 9.73 -14.60
N HIS A 55 19.03 10.42 -15.67
CA HIS A 55 18.84 11.87 -15.63
C HIS A 55 17.41 12.22 -15.18
N LEU A 56 17.26 12.52 -13.88
CA LEU A 56 15.97 12.87 -13.25
C LEU A 56 15.92 14.32 -12.76
N ALA A 57 17.05 15.04 -12.80
CA ALA A 57 17.09 16.44 -12.40
C ALA A 57 16.23 17.29 -13.34
N GLY A 58 15.37 18.12 -12.76
CA GLY A 58 14.58 19.09 -13.51
C GLY A 58 13.84 20.04 -12.59
N ALA A 59 13.49 21.20 -13.14
CA ALA A 59 12.57 22.15 -12.53
C ALA A 59 11.14 21.84 -12.99
N ASN A 60 10.20 21.88 -12.04
CA ASN A 60 8.77 21.61 -12.29
C ASN A 60 7.84 22.71 -11.74
N ARG A 61 8.40 23.75 -11.09
CA ARG A 61 7.65 24.85 -10.50
C ARG A 61 8.53 26.10 -10.46
N GLY A 62 7.96 27.24 -10.85
CA GLY A 62 8.65 28.52 -10.98
C GLY A 62 8.06 29.29 -12.15
N ASP A 63 8.73 30.37 -12.56
CA ASP A 63 8.42 31.04 -13.81
C ASP A 63 8.59 30.05 -14.99
N PRO A 64 7.65 29.98 -15.96
CA PRO A 64 7.71 29.01 -17.05
C PRO A 64 9.00 29.08 -17.88
N VAL A 65 9.55 30.29 -18.10
CA VAL A 65 10.76 30.49 -18.90
C VAL A 65 11.98 30.04 -18.10
N GLU A 66 12.09 30.40 -16.82
CA GLU A 66 13.18 29.93 -15.96
C GLU A 66 13.19 28.41 -15.83
N VAL A 67 12.02 27.79 -15.66
CA VAL A 67 11.85 26.33 -15.59
C VAL A 67 12.31 25.67 -16.89
N ALA A 68 11.91 26.23 -18.04
CA ALA A 68 12.30 25.76 -19.35
C ALA A 68 13.83 25.81 -19.53
N THR A 69 14.43 26.98 -19.31
CA THR A 69 15.88 27.20 -19.43
C THR A 69 16.67 26.27 -18.51
N THR A 70 16.25 26.15 -17.24
CA THR A 70 16.91 25.26 -16.27
C THR A 70 16.94 23.81 -16.76
N ASN A 71 15.84 23.30 -17.32
CA ASN A 71 15.77 21.92 -17.81
C ASN A 71 16.70 21.68 -19.00
N VAL A 72 16.80 22.64 -19.92
CA VAL A 72 17.73 22.58 -21.06
C VAL A 72 19.18 22.62 -20.59
N ASP A 73 19.51 23.53 -19.67
CA ASP A 73 20.87 23.68 -19.14
C ASP A 73 21.35 22.43 -18.39
N LEU A 74 20.48 21.81 -17.60
CA LEU A 74 20.79 20.57 -16.89
C LEU A 74 21.09 19.41 -17.86
N ALA A 75 20.30 19.27 -18.93
CA ALA A 75 20.56 18.25 -19.96
C ALA A 75 21.86 18.54 -20.73
N ALA A 76 22.12 19.81 -21.05
CA ALA A 76 23.36 20.23 -21.69
C ALA A 76 24.59 19.95 -20.81
N ALA A 77 24.51 20.17 -19.49
CA ALA A 77 25.56 19.83 -18.54
C ALA A 77 25.86 18.33 -18.54
N VAL A 78 24.83 17.49 -18.46
CA VAL A 78 24.99 16.03 -18.56
C VAL A 78 25.64 15.63 -19.89
N ALA A 79 25.21 16.22 -21.01
CA ALA A 79 25.80 15.95 -22.31
C ALA A 79 27.29 16.34 -22.39
N ARG A 80 27.69 17.45 -21.77
CA ARG A 80 29.11 17.86 -21.67
C ARG A 80 29.93 16.89 -20.83
N GLY A 81 29.40 16.48 -19.67
CA GLY A 81 30.04 15.46 -18.81
C GLY A 81 30.22 14.12 -19.53
N LEU A 82 29.20 13.65 -20.25
CA LEU A 82 29.26 12.40 -21.03
C LEU A 82 30.34 12.44 -22.12
N ARG A 83 30.48 13.56 -22.84
CA ARG A 83 31.54 13.73 -23.86
C ARG A 83 32.95 13.76 -23.28
N ARG A 84 33.09 14.21 -22.04
CA ARG A 84 34.39 14.35 -21.37
C ARG A 84 34.81 13.11 -20.59
N CYS A 85 33.87 12.22 -20.29
CA CYS A 85 34.08 10.97 -19.58
C CYS A 85 34.97 10.03 -20.40
N VAL A 86 35.94 9.38 -19.75
CA VAL A 86 36.91 8.49 -20.40
C VAL A 86 36.25 7.14 -20.69
N ASP A 87 35.56 6.58 -19.69
CA ASP A 87 34.73 5.40 -19.82
C ASP A 87 33.25 5.78 -19.60
N PRO A 88 32.57 6.32 -20.64
CA PRO A 88 31.20 6.79 -20.52
C PRO A 88 30.24 5.61 -20.29
N PRO A 89 29.16 5.84 -19.55
CA PRO A 89 28.24 4.79 -19.13
C PRO A 89 27.61 4.04 -20.30
N GLY A 90 27.40 2.73 -20.18
CA GLY A 90 26.77 1.92 -21.24
C GLY A 90 25.33 2.31 -21.55
N THR A 91 24.59 2.93 -20.61
CA THR A 91 23.20 3.38 -20.84
C THR A 91 22.95 4.76 -20.24
N VAL A 92 22.25 5.64 -20.97
CA VAL A 92 21.67 6.87 -20.43
C VAL A 92 20.16 6.80 -20.53
N VAL A 93 19.47 7.09 -19.43
CA VAL A 93 18.02 7.11 -19.33
C VAL A 93 17.58 8.50 -18.92
N PHE A 94 16.62 9.08 -19.64
CA PHE A 94 16.05 10.38 -19.31
C PHE A 94 14.62 10.23 -18.79
N ALA A 95 14.35 10.77 -17.60
CA ALA A 95 12.98 10.91 -17.09
C ALA A 95 12.32 12.14 -17.71
N ASN A 96 11.74 11.91 -18.88
CA ASN A 96 11.04 12.91 -19.66
C ASN A 96 9.54 12.94 -19.29
N SER A 97 8.77 13.73 -20.02
CA SER A 97 7.36 13.98 -19.77
C SER A 97 6.54 13.66 -21.02
N VAL A 98 5.35 13.08 -20.85
CA VAL A 98 4.37 12.96 -21.95
C VAL A 98 3.94 14.31 -22.55
N GLN A 99 4.26 15.42 -21.87
CA GLN A 99 4.06 16.77 -22.38
C GLN A 99 5.16 17.23 -23.35
N ALA A 100 6.21 16.43 -23.57
CA ALA A 100 7.32 16.81 -24.44
C ALA A 100 6.81 17.14 -25.86
N GLY A 101 7.17 18.32 -26.37
CA GLY A 101 6.79 18.77 -27.70
C GLY A 101 5.32 19.16 -27.88
N ASN A 102 4.58 19.43 -26.79
CA ASN A 102 3.18 19.85 -26.86
C ASN A 102 2.98 21.37 -27.13
N GLY A 103 4.06 22.11 -27.41
CA GLY A 103 4.01 23.56 -27.69
C GLY A 103 3.96 24.46 -26.45
N THR A 104 4.01 23.90 -25.24
CA THR A 104 4.18 24.68 -24.01
C THR A 104 5.66 24.89 -23.71
N PRO A 105 6.08 25.99 -23.03
CA PRO A 105 7.48 26.20 -22.68
C PRO A 105 8.13 25.02 -21.94
N TYR A 106 7.37 24.39 -21.03
CA TYR A 106 7.84 23.19 -20.32
C TYR A 106 7.97 21.97 -21.25
N GLY A 107 6.98 21.72 -22.10
CA GLY A 107 6.98 20.63 -23.06
C GLY A 107 8.11 20.75 -24.09
N ASP A 108 8.31 21.95 -24.63
CA ASP A 108 9.36 22.20 -25.63
C ASP A 108 10.75 22.09 -25.00
N ALA A 109 10.95 22.62 -23.78
CA ALA A 109 12.19 22.44 -23.04
C ALA A 109 12.53 20.96 -22.78
N LYS A 110 11.53 20.14 -22.48
CA LYS A 110 11.68 18.69 -22.31
C LYS A 110 12.07 17.98 -23.61
N ALA A 111 11.50 18.37 -24.75
CA ALA A 111 11.89 17.87 -26.06
C ALA A 111 13.32 18.27 -26.44
N VAL A 112 13.70 19.53 -26.18
CA VAL A 112 15.08 20.03 -26.40
C VAL A 112 16.09 19.30 -25.51
N ALA A 113 15.76 19.06 -24.24
CA ALA A 113 16.59 18.29 -23.32
C ALA A 113 16.84 16.86 -23.83
N ALA A 114 15.79 16.17 -24.29
CA ALA A 114 15.91 14.83 -24.87
C ALA A 114 16.79 14.84 -26.14
N ALA A 115 16.57 15.79 -27.06
CA ALA A 115 17.39 15.94 -28.27
C ALA A 115 18.86 16.22 -27.95
N THR A 116 19.13 17.05 -26.93
CA THR A 116 20.49 17.38 -26.49
C THR A 116 21.24 16.16 -25.97
N LEU A 117 20.56 15.30 -25.21
CA LEU A 117 21.13 14.04 -24.73
C LEU A 117 21.29 13.02 -25.86
N ALA A 118 20.30 12.90 -26.75
CA ALA A 118 20.34 12.00 -27.89
C ALA A 118 21.50 12.32 -28.86
N ALA A 119 21.86 13.60 -28.99
CA ALA A 119 22.99 14.04 -29.82
C ALA A 119 24.36 13.50 -29.34
N VAL A 120 24.50 13.18 -28.05
CA VAL A 120 25.71 12.52 -27.50
C VAL A 120 25.53 11.04 -27.28
N ARG A 121 24.29 10.58 -27.18
CA ARG A 121 23.90 9.19 -26.90
C ARG A 121 22.71 8.80 -27.76
N PRO A 122 22.95 8.35 -29.01
CA PRO A 122 21.87 7.95 -29.93
C PRO A 122 20.99 6.82 -29.40
N ASP A 123 21.51 6.01 -28.48
CA ASP A 123 20.84 4.92 -27.77
C ASP A 123 20.10 5.38 -26.49
N LEU A 124 19.83 6.69 -26.35
CA LEU A 124 19.12 7.27 -25.20
C LEU A 124 17.79 6.54 -24.96
N ILE A 125 17.61 6.06 -23.73
CA ILE A 125 16.31 5.56 -23.27
C ILE A 125 15.49 6.75 -22.79
N ASP A 126 14.67 7.31 -23.67
CA ASP A 126 13.78 8.43 -23.37
C ASP A 126 12.45 7.94 -22.77
N VAL A 127 12.25 8.16 -21.48
CA VAL A 127 11.08 7.66 -20.74
C VAL A 127 10.07 8.80 -20.55
N LEU A 128 9.06 8.85 -21.41
CA LEU A 128 7.95 9.80 -21.30
C LEU A 128 7.03 9.42 -20.13
N LEU A 129 7.15 10.14 -19.02
CA LEU A 129 6.35 9.91 -17.81
C LEU A 129 5.12 10.84 -17.77
N PRO A 130 3.95 10.34 -17.37
CA PRO A 130 2.79 11.16 -17.02
C PRO A 130 2.97 11.76 -15.62
N ASN A 131 1.89 12.30 -15.05
CA ASN A 131 1.94 12.78 -13.67
C ASN A 131 2.24 11.62 -12.70
N LEU A 132 3.14 11.86 -11.76
CA LEU A 132 3.55 10.87 -10.78
C LEU A 132 2.81 11.05 -9.46
N TYR A 133 2.47 9.93 -8.82
CA TYR A 133 1.96 9.90 -7.46
C TYR A 133 2.62 8.79 -6.63
N GLY A 134 2.51 8.86 -5.32
CA GLY A 134 3.12 7.90 -4.42
C GLY A 134 3.42 8.49 -3.05
N GLU A 135 3.90 7.63 -2.18
CA GLU A 135 4.27 7.90 -0.80
C GLU A 135 5.37 8.96 -0.73
N HIS A 136 5.30 9.85 0.26
CA HIS A 136 6.27 10.95 0.45
C HIS A 136 6.29 12.02 -0.66
N GLY A 137 5.26 12.08 -1.51
CA GLY A 137 5.04 13.23 -2.40
C GLY A 137 4.89 14.53 -1.62
N ARG A 138 5.46 15.63 -2.13
CA ARG A 138 5.39 16.95 -1.49
C ARG A 138 4.02 17.60 -1.75
N PRO A 139 3.19 17.85 -0.71
CA PRO A 139 1.91 18.53 -0.88
C PRO A 139 2.11 20.00 -1.26
N HIS A 140 1.09 20.61 -1.89
CA HIS A 140 1.09 22.02 -2.32
C HIS A 140 2.27 22.40 -3.23
N TYR A 141 2.80 21.43 -3.98
CA TYR A 141 3.88 21.63 -4.95
C TYR A 141 3.39 21.41 -6.38
N ASN A 142 3.44 20.19 -6.88
CA ASN A 142 3.03 19.83 -8.25
C ASN A 142 2.21 18.52 -8.32
N SER A 143 1.74 18.01 -7.17
CA SER A 143 0.95 16.78 -7.10
C SER A 143 -0.38 17.05 -6.39
N VAL A 144 -1.47 16.91 -7.13
CA VAL A 144 -2.83 16.99 -6.57
C VAL A 144 -3.10 15.83 -5.61
N VAL A 145 -2.59 14.63 -5.93
CA VAL A 145 -2.71 13.44 -5.06
C VAL A 145 -2.06 13.69 -3.70
N ALA A 146 -0.81 14.15 -3.68
CA ALA A 146 -0.10 14.45 -2.43
C ALA A 146 -0.81 15.54 -1.63
N THR A 147 -1.33 16.56 -2.31
CA THR A 147 -2.07 17.66 -1.69
C THR A 147 -3.37 17.18 -1.05
N PHE A 148 -4.19 16.41 -1.77
CA PHE A 148 -5.43 15.86 -1.26
C PHE A 148 -5.19 14.90 -0.09
N CYS A 149 -4.20 14.01 -0.21
CA CYS A 149 -3.81 13.12 0.88
C CYS A 149 -3.43 13.91 2.14
N ARG A 150 -2.64 14.98 1.99
CA ARG A 150 -2.25 15.83 3.13
C ARG A 150 -3.45 16.55 3.76
N LEU A 151 -4.32 17.15 2.95
CA LEU A 151 -5.54 17.79 3.45
C LEU A 151 -6.38 16.81 4.27
N LEU A 152 -6.63 15.62 3.74
CA LEU A 152 -7.44 14.59 4.40
C LEU A 152 -6.79 14.04 5.68
N ALA A 153 -5.46 13.89 5.69
CA ALA A 153 -4.70 13.49 6.87
C ALA A 153 -4.76 14.56 7.98
N ASP A 154 -4.81 15.85 7.61
CA ASP A 154 -5.02 16.97 8.52
C ASP A 154 -6.51 17.17 8.91
N GLY A 155 -7.41 16.26 8.51
CA GLY A 155 -8.85 16.39 8.79
C GLY A 155 -9.58 17.46 7.96
N ARG A 156 -8.95 17.97 6.90
CA ARG A 156 -9.52 18.96 5.97
C ARG A 156 -10.12 18.29 4.74
N THR A 157 -10.94 19.05 4.00
CA THR A 157 -11.61 18.58 2.79
C THR A 157 -10.87 19.07 1.53
N PRO A 158 -10.56 18.18 0.56
CA PRO A 158 -10.09 18.57 -0.76
C PRO A 158 -11.07 19.51 -1.47
N GLN A 159 -10.58 20.57 -2.10
CA GLN A 159 -11.38 21.43 -2.97
C GLN A 159 -11.05 21.14 -4.43
N VAL A 160 -12.10 20.93 -5.23
CA VAL A 160 -11.99 20.67 -6.67
C VAL A 160 -12.52 21.89 -7.42
N HIS A 161 -11.61 22.69 -7.98
CA HIS A 161 -11.96 23.87 -8.78
C HIS A 161 -12.32 23.49 -10.22
N GLU A 162 -11.55 22.59 -10.81
CA GLU A 162 -11.75 22.08 -12.17
C GLU A 162 -11.60 20.56 -12.19
N ASP A 163 -12.56 19.88 -12.79
CA ASP A 163 -12.60 18.42 -12.86
C ASP A 163 -11.95 17.89 -14.15
N ARG A 164 -10.62 18.07 -14.23
CA ARG A 164 -9.85 17.62 -15.38
C ARG A 164 -9.57 16.12 -15.30
N GLN A 165 -9.54 15.45 -16.44
CA GLN A 165 -9.01 14.09 -16.52
C GLN A 165 -7.49 14.09 -16.36
N MET A 166 -6.98 13.13 -15.62
CA MET A 166 -5.55 12.96 -15.41
C MET A 166 -5.13 11.52 -15.65
N GLU A 167 -3.89 11.42 -16.08
CA GLU A 167 -3.17 10.17 -16.19
C GLU A 167 -2.07 10.13 -15.13
N LEU A 168 -2.09 9.09 -14.30
CA LEU A 168 -1.23 8.94 -13.14
C LEU A 168 -0.45 7.63 -13.19
N VAL A 169 0.85 7.70 -12.90
CA VAL A 169 1.71 6.53 -12.68
C VAL A 169 2.26 6.57 -11.26
N HIS A 170 2.25 5.42 -10.60
CA HIS A 170 2.87 5.32 -9.28
C HIS A 170 4.39 5.37 -9.43
N VAL A 171 5.01 6.14 -8.56
CA VAL A 171 6.44 6.48 -8.64
C VAL A 171 7.36 5.27 -8.56
N THR A 172 6.95 4.17 -7.90
CA THR A 172 7.74 2.93 -7.86
C THR A 172 7.78 2.23 -9.22
N ASP A 173 6.70 2.27 -10.01
CA ASP A 173 6.70 1.72 -11.37
C ASP A 173 7.50 2.59 -12.33
N ALA A 174 7.40 3.92 -12.17
CA ALA A 174 8.26 4.84 -12.90
C ALA A 174 9.73 4.57 -12.58
N ALA A 175 10.07 4.34 -11.31
CA ALA A 175 11.41 3.96 -10.89
C ALA A 175 11.86 2.62 -11.51
N ALA A 176 10.99 1.60 -11.51
CA ALA A 176 11.28 0.31 -12.14
C ALA A 176 11.54 0.45 -13.65
N ARG A 177 10.74 1.27 -14.34
CA ARG A 177 10.91 1.56 -15.77
C ARG A 177 12.24 2.26 -16.05
N LEU A 178 12.64 3.22 -15.21
CA LEU A 178 13.93 3.92 -15.33
C LEU A 178 15.13 3.01 -15.03
N LEU A 179 14.99 2.13 -14.04
CA LEU A 179 16.01 1.14 -13.70
C LEU A 179 16.10 0.00 -14.72
N GLY A 180 15.09 -0.16 -15.59
CA GLY A 180 15.03 -1.22 -16.60
C GLY A 180 14.90 -2.61 -16.00
N VAL A 181 14.20 -2.73 -14.87
CA VAL A 181 13.95 -4.02 -14.20
C VAL A 181 12.59 -4.57 -14.60
N PRO A 182 12.42 -5.90 -14.71
CA PRO A 182 11.14 -6.50 -15.07
C PRO A 182 10.11 -6.30 -13.96
N ALA A 183 8.84 -6.59 -14.29
CA ALA A 183 7.78 -6.63 -13.29
C ALA A 183 8.07 -7.71 -12.22
N GLU A 184 7.82 -7.35 -10.97
CA GLU A 184 7.91 -8.23 -9.81
C GLU A 184 6.75 -7.86 -8.88
N GLY A 185 6.19 -8.75 -8.06
CA GLY A 185 4.89 -8.51 -7.39
C GLY A 185 4.68 -7.10 -6.78
N SER A 186 5.74 -6.45 -6.27
CA SER A 186 5.68 -5.10 -5.69
C SER A 186 5.78 -3.92 -6.68
N TRP A 187 6.31 -4.08 -7.90
CA TRP A 187 6.36 -3.04 -8.97
C TRP A 187 6.11 -3.62 -10.36
N ASP A 188 5.56 -2.84 -11.28
CA ASP A 188 5.38 -3.28 -12.66
C ASP A 188 5.62 -2.09 -13.60
N PRO A 189 6.75 -2.05 -14.34
CA PRO A 189 7.05 -0.97 -15.28
C PRO A 189 6.04 -0.89 -16.45
N SER A 190 5.21 -1.91 -16.64
CA SER A 190 4.16 -1.99 -17.65
C SER A 190 2.75 -1.76 -17.08
N MET A 191 2.63 -1.45 -15.79
CA MET A 191 1.33 -1.23 -15.16
C MET A 191 0.55 -0.14 -15.92
N PRO A 192 -0.72 -0.39 -16.28
CA PRO A 192 -1.57 0.61 -16.89
C PRO A 192 -1.63 1.88 -16.04
N MET A 193 -1.68 3.02 -16.73
CA MET A 193 -1.79 4.33 -16.09
C MET A 193 -3.19 4.46 -15.47
N LEU A 194 -3.26 5.01 -14.25
CA LEU A 194 -4.53 5.34 -13.64
C LEU A 194 -5.12 6.56 -14.37
N ARG A 195 -6.24 6.36 -15.06
CA ARG A 195 -7.05 7.41 -15.66
C ARG A 195 -8.18 7.77 -14.70
N ILE A 196 -8.18 9.01 -14.20
CA ILE A 196 -9.14 9.44 -13.18
C ILE A 196 -9.40 10.95 -13.27
N GLY A 197 -10.64 11.37 -13.00
CA GLY A 197 -11.00 12.78 -12.81
C GLY A 197 -10.50 13.31 -11.47
N VAL A 198 -10.25 14.62 -11.36
CA VAL A 198 -9.83 15.24 -10.09
C VAL A 198 -10.91 15.05 -9.01
N ARG A 199 -12.20 15.10 -9.38
CA ARG A 199 -13.31 14.85 -8.46
C ARG A 199 -13.35 13.41 -7.99
N ASP A 200 -13.30 12.45 -8.89
CA ASP A 200 -13.29 11.02 -8.56
C ASP A 200 -12.12 10.65 -7.65
N LEU A 201 -10.95 11.26 -7.88
CA LEU A 201 -9.78 11.11 -7.01
C LEU A 201 -10.07 11.65 -5.60
N ALA A 202 -10.66 12.85 -5.49
CA ALA A 202 -11.02 13.45 -4.21
C ALA A 202 -12.03 12.58 -3.45
N ASP A 203 -13.07 12.09 -4.13
CA ASP A 203 -14.12 11.27 -3.54
C ASP A 203 -13.55 9.92 -3.07
N ARG A 204 -12.72 9.27 -3.89
CA ARG A 204 -12.05 8.01 -3.53
C ARG A 204 -11.14 8.17 -2.31
N LEU A 205 -10.28 9.19 -2.29
CA LEU A 205 -9.42 9.45 -1.13
C LEU A 205 -10.21 9.85 0.11
N THR A 206 -11.32 10.58 -0.04
CA THR A 206 -12.21 10.94 1.06
C THR A 206 -12.89 9.71 1.66
N SER A 207 -13.32 8.75 0.81
CA SER A 207 -13.84 7.46 1.25
C SER A 207 -12.80 6.67 2.07
N PHE A 208 -11.56 6.59 1.58
CA PHE A 208 -10.46 5.96 2.33
C PHE A 208 -10.22 6.63 3.67
N ALA A 209 -10.16 7.96 3.69
CA ALA A 209 -9.95 8.74 4.92
C ALA A 209 -11.10 8.58 5.92
N GLY A 210 -12.35 8.49 5.46
CA GLY A 210 -13.52 8.30 6.31
C GLY A 210 -13.46 7.02 7.14
N LEU A 211 -13.03 5.91 6.52
CA LEU A 211 -12.88 4.61 7.18
C LEU A 211 -11.59 4.54 8.00
N TYR A 212 -10.47 4.95 7.42
CA TYR A 212 -9.15 4.76 8.02
C TYR A 212 -8.93 5.59 9.28
N ARG A 213 -9.55 6.78 9.40
CA ARG A 213 -9.53 7.56 10.65
C ARG A 213 -10.04 6.76 11.85
N GLY A 214 -10.99 5.84 11.64
CA GLY A 214 -11.52 4.94 12.65
C GLY A 214 -10.73 3.63 12.81
N GLY A 215 -9.61 3.46 12.11
CA GLY A 215 -8.83 2.22 12.09
C GLY A 215 -9.35 1.14 11.16
N GLU A 216 -10.37 1.43 10.35
CA GLU A 216 -10.92 0.47 9.38
C GLU A 216 -10.16 0.52 8.06
N ILE A 217 -9.98 -0.64 7.42
CA ILE A 217 -9.30 -0.75 6.13
C ILE A 217 -10.35 -0.68 5.02
N PRO A 218 -10.29 0.29 4.09
CA PRO A 218 -11.24 0.39 2.98
C PRO A 218 -11.14 -0.81 2.04
N ARG A 219 -12.15 -0.98 1.17
CA ARG A 219 -12.05 -1.94 0.07
C ARG A 219 -10.95 -1.50 -0.89
N LEU A 220 -9.98 -2.38 -1.12
CA LEU A 220 -8.90 -2.18 -2.08
C LEU A 220 -9.12 -3.16 -3.24
N ALA A 221 -9.87 -2.73 -4.26
CA ALA A 221 -10.34 -3.63 -5.31
C ALA A 221 -9.23 -4.05 -6.29
N ASP A 222 -8.22 -3.20 -6.46
CA ASP A 222 -7.10 -3.41 -7.36
C ASP A 222 -5.81 -2.77 -6.84
N ARG A 223 -4.74 -2.88 -7.63
CA ARG A 223 -3.43 -2.34 -7.28
C ARG A 223 -3.38 -0.81 -7.27
N HIS A 224 -4.25 -0.11 -8.01
CA HIS A 224 -4.35 1.35 -7.94
C HIS A 224 -4.92 1.77 -6.59
N ASP A 225 -5.93 1.09 -6.08
CA ASP A 225 -6.49 1.33 -4.75
C ASP A 225 -5.44 1.14 -3.67
N VAL A 226 -4.71 0.02 -3.70
CA VAL A 226 -3.63 -0.26 -2.74
C VAL A 226 -2.62 0.89 -2.71
N ARG A 227 -2.23 1.40 -3.87
CA ARG A 227 -1.25 2.49 -4.00
C ARG A 227 -1.77 3.85 -3.58
N LEU A 228 -2.99 4.19 -3.96
CA LEU A 228 -3.62 5.43 -3.52
C LEU A 228 -3.81 5.43 -2.01
N PHE A 229 -4.23 4.29 -1.46
CA PHE A 229 -4.39 4.12 -0.03
C PHE A 229 -3.04 4.22 0.71
N ASN A 230 -1.99 3.55 0.24
CA ASN A 230 -0.66 3.69 0.83
C ASN A 230 -0.09 5.11 0.68
N THR A 231 -0.34 5.78 -0.44
CA THR A 231 0.00 7.20 -0.63
C THR A 231 -0.67 8.06 0.44
N TYR A 232 -1.97 7.84 0.71
CA TYR A 232 -2.70 8.52 1.78
C TYR A 232 -2.13 8.20 3.17
N ARG A 233 -1.96 6.91 3.50
CA ARG A 233 -1.41 6.45 4.78
C ARG A 233 -0.03 7.02 5.08
N SER A 234 0.81 7.22 4.06
CA SER A 234 2.13 7.83 4.22
C SER A 234 2.06 9.26 4.78
N GLN A 235 0.97 9.99 4.52
CA GLN A 235 0.73 11.35 5.03
C GLN A 235 0.10 11.35 6.44
N CYS A 236 -0.52 10.24 6.84
CA CYS A 236 -1.07 10.04 8.18
C CYS A 236 0.01 9.71 9.22
N PHE A 237 1.14 9.13 8.78
CA PHE A 237 2.23 8.75 9.67
C PHE A 237 3.11 9.95 10.06
N PRO A 238 3.58 10.03 11.32
CA PRO A 238 3.29 9.13 12.45
C PRO A 238 2.03 9.49 13.24
N SER A 239 1.46 10.67 13.01
CA SER A 239 0.46 11.30 13.88
C SER A 239 -0.85 10.54 14.05
N HIS A 240 -1.20 9.66 13.12
CA HIS A 240 -2.39 8.82 13.21
C HIS A 240 -2.27 7.70 14.26
N TYR A 241 -1.06 7.40 14.72
CA TYR A 241 -0.78 6.30 15.65
C TYR A 241 -0.30 6.81 17.01
N PRO A 242 -0.47 6.01 18.09
CA PRO A 242 -1.20 4.74 18.14
C PRO A 242 -2.73 4.92 18.08
N LEU A 243 -3.45 3.89 17.61
CA LEU A 243 -4.91 3.84 17.63
C LEU A 243 -5.40 2.95 18.78
N PRO A 244 -6.30 3.45 19.66
CA PRO A 244 -6.88 2.61 20.70
C PRO A 244 -7.88 1.61 20.10
N LEU A 245 -7.81 0.36 20.54
CA LEU A 245 -8.82 -0.65 20.20
C LEU A 245 -9.79 -0.83 21.38
N PRO A 246 -11.11 -0.68 21.18
CA PRO A 246 -12.08 -0.92 22.23
C PRO A 246 -12.01 -2.36 22.76
N ARG A 247 -11.97 -2.51 24.09
CA ARG A 247 -12.05 -3.80 24.78
C ARG A 247 -13.48 -4.04 25.26
N ARG A 248 -14.09 -5.15 24.84
CA ARG A 248 -15.39 -5.60 25.34
C ARG A 248 -15.15 -6.71 26.36
N ALA A 249 -15.32 -6.40 27.64
CA ALA A 249 -15.00 -7.30 28.75
C ALA A 249 -16.26 -7.69 29.54
N ASP A 250 -16.33 -8.96 29.96
CA ASP A 250 -17.36 -9.47 30.86
C ASP A 250 -16.81 -10.57 31.79
N ALA A 251 -17.69 -11.28 32.51
CA ALA A 251 -17.28 -12.34 33.43
C ALA A 251 -16.60 -13.55 32.75
N ARG A 252 -16.70 -13.67 31.41
CA ARG A 252 -16.14 -14.76 30.61
C ARG A 252 -14.72 -14.46 30.15
N GLY A 253 -14.32 -13.18 30.13
CA GLY A 253 -13.05 -12.69 29.61
C GLY A 253 -13.26 -11.47 28.72
N GLU A 254 -12.45 -11.31 27.67
CA GLU A 254 -12.45 -10.10 26.84
C GLU A 254 -12.55 -10.41 25.34
N LEU A 255 -12.88 -9.39 24.55
CA LEU A 255 -12.86 -9.40 23.10
C LEU A 255 -12.34 -8.07 22.57
N VAL A 256 -11.45 -8.14 21.57
CA VAL A 256 -10.86 -6.98 20.88
C VAL A 256 -10.96 -7.21 19.38
N GLU A 257 -11.60 -6.28 18.67
CA GLU A 257 -11.67 -6.26 17.20
C GLU A 257 -10.38 -5.64 16.66
N ALA A 258 -9.53 -6.45 16.02
CA ALA A 258 -8.18 -6.05 15.64
C ALA A 258 -8.10 -5.48 14.23
N VAL A 259 -8.80 -6.09 13.27
CA VAL A 259 -8.82 -5.66 11.86
C VAL A 259 -10.26 -5.70 11.36
N ARG A 260 -10.75 -4.56 10.88
CA ARG A 260 -12.05 -4.43 10.22
C ARG A 260 -11.80 -3.97 8.79
N ALA A 261 -11.92 -4.87 7.83
CA ALA A 261 -11.59 -4.60 6.44
C ALA A 261 -12.81 -4.73 5.52
N HIS A 262 -13.03 -3.72 4.69
CA HIS A 262 -14.17 -3.66 3.78
C HIS A 262 -13.90 -4.44 2.49
N GLY A 263 -14.94 -5.03 1.91
CA GLY A 263 -14.92 -5.51 0.53
C GLY A 263 -14.17 -6.82 0.26
N ALA A 264 -14.22 -7.78 1.19
CA ALA A 264 -13.87 -9.22 1.07
C ALA A 264 -12.70 -9.73 1.95
N ALA A 265 -12.02 -8.87 2.70
CA ALA A 265 -10.97 -9.30 3.63
C ALA A 265 -11.49 -9.72 5.02
N GLY A 266 -12.79 -9.54 5.26
CA GLY A 266 -13.45 -9.94 6.51
C GLY A 266 -13.03 -9.11 7.72
N GLN A 267 -13.36 -9.62 8.89
CA GLN A 267 -13.02 -9.05 10.17
C GLN A 267 -12.21 -10.05 10.99
N THR A 268 -11.12 -9.59 11.60
CA THR A 268 -10.31 -10.37 12.54
C THR A 268 -10.44 -9.79 13.94
N PHE A 269 -10.71 -10.64 14.92
CA PHE A 269 -10.80 -10.27 16.33
C PHE A 269 -10.18 -11.35 17.19
N SER A 270 -9.75 -10.97 18.40
CA SER A 270 -9.23 -11.91 19.38
C SER A 270 -10.04 -11.85 20.64
N SER A 271 -10.15 -12.97 21.34
CA SER A 271 -10.84 -13.04 22.61
C SER A 271 -10.01 -13.77 23.65
N THR A 272 -10.11 -13.32 24.90
CA THR A 272 -9.64 -14.08 26.06
C THR A 272 -10.82 -14.79 26.72
N THR A 273 -10.63 -16.03 27.16
CA THR A 273 -11.66 -16.84 27.81
C THR A 273 -11.12 -17.47 29.08
N ARG A 274 -11.79 -17.25 30.22
CA ARG A 274 -11.36 -17.78 31.52
C ARG A 274 -11.50 -19.31 31.60
N PRO A 275 -10.76 -19.97 32.52
CA PRO A 275 -10.84 -21.42 32.73
C PRO A 275 -12.28 -21.93 32.89
N GLY A 276 -12.61 -23.04 32.23
CA GLY A 276 -13.93 -23.69 32.30
C GLY A 276 -15.08 -22.94 31.59
N VAL A 277 -14.83 -21.75 31.04
CA VAL A 277 -15.89 -20.95 30.40
C VAL A 277 -16.16 -21.43 28.97
N THR A 278 -17.46 -21.49 28.63
CA THR A 278 -17.97 -21.77 27.29
C THR A 278 -18.36 -20.47 26.56
N ARG A 279 -18.03 -20.36 25.27
CA ARG A 279 -18.49 -19.32 24.34
C ARG A 279 -19.05 -19.97 23.07
N GLY A 280 -19.95 -19.28 22.37
CA GLY A 280 -20.65 -19.83 21.20
C GLY A 280 -22.11 -20.13 21.53
N GLU A 281 -22.54 -21.39 21.35
CA GLU A 281 -23.92 -21.86 21.49
C GLU A 281 -24.88 -21.18 20.50
N HIS A 282 -24.47 -21.15 19.24
CA HIS A 282 -25.25 -20.61 18.13
C HIS A 282 -24.78 -21.21 16.79
N PHE A 283 -25.51 -20.89 15.72
CA PHE A 283 -25.13 -21.17 14.33
C PHE A 283 -25.36 -19.95 13.43
N HIS A 284 -24.89 -20.06 12.18
CA HIS A 284 -25.06 -19.06 11.12
C HIS A 284 -25.69 -19.68 9.87
N LEU A 285 -26.37 -18.88 9.05
CA LEU A 285 -26.92 -19.34 7.77
C LEU A 285 -26.00 -19.02 6.58
N ALA A 286 -25.25 -17.93 6.65
CA ALA A 286 -24.38 -17.46 5.56
C ALA A 286 -22.96 -17.07 6.02
N LYS A 287 -22.82 -16.60 7.26
CA LYS A 287 -21.55 -16.16 7.83
C LYS A 287 -20.56 -17.32 7.88
N VAL A 288 -19.34 -17.01 7.45
CA VAL A 288 -18.20 -17.91 7.50
C VAL A 288 -17.33 -17.49 8.66
N GLU A 289 -16.98 -18.43 9.53
CA GLU A 289 -16.12 -18.17 10.68
C GLU A 289 -14.98 -19.19 10.77
N ARG A 290 -13.83 -18.71 11.23
CA ARG A 290 -12.61 -19.49 11.42
C ARG A 290 -12.01 -19.23 12.78
N PHE A 291 -11.75 -20.28 13.56
CA PHE A 291 -11.19 -20.19 14.90
C PHE A 291 -9.76 -20.74 14.92
N VAL A 292 -8.87 -20.07 15.65
CA VAL A 292 -7.50 -20.53 15.94
C VAL A 292 -7.18 -20.23 17.40
N VAL A 293 -6.90 -21.27 18.20
CA VAL A 293 -6.38 -21.07 19.56
C VAL A 293 -4.89 -20.75 19.49
N LEU A 294 -4.49 -19.63 20.10
CA LEU A 294 -3.11 -19.14 20.11
C LEU A 294 -2.41 -19.34 21.46
N ARG A 295 -3.17 -19.53 22.54
CA ARG A 295 -2.65 -19.82 23.88
C ARG A 295 -3.70 -20.56 24.71
N GLY A 296 -3.26 -21.53 25.51
CA GLY A 296 -4.13 -22.35 26.36
C GLY A 296 -4.69 -23.56 25.63
N SER A 297 -5.56 -24.32 26.30
CA SER A 297 -6.20 -25.52 25.75
C SER A 297 -7.71 -25.36 25.72
N ALA A 298 -8.34 -25.80 24.64
CA ALA A 298 -9.78 -25.75 24.49
C ALA A 298 -10.32 -27.00 23.78
N GLU A 299 -11.64 -27.18 23.87
CA GLU A 299 -12.38 -28.04 22.97
C GLU A 299 -13.34 -27.18 22.15
N ILE A 300 -13.32 -27.36 20.82
CA ILE A 300 -14.35 -26.83 19.93
C ILE A 300 -15.32 -27.96 19.61
N SER A 301 -16.61 -27.75 19.84
CA SER A 301 -17.65 -28.75 19.59
C SER A 301 -18.67 -28.21 18.59
N LEU A 302 -19.09 -29.05 17.63
CA LEU A 302 -20.06 -28.71 16.61
C LEU A 302 -21.14 -29.78 16.48
N ARG A 303 -22.39 -29.36 16.23
CA ARG A 303 -23.54 -30.24 15.96
C ARG A 303 -24.34 -29.69 14.79
N ARG A 304 -24.71 -30.55 13.84
CA ARG A 304 -25.58 -30.15 12.74
C ARG A 304 -26.99 -29.84 13.27
N VAL A 305 -27.56 -28.71 12.85
CA VAL A 305 -28.91 -28.31 13.28
C VAL A 305 -29.91 -29.40 12.87
N GLY A 306 -30.72 -29.85 13.84
CA GLY A 306 -31.71 -30.93 13.66
C GLY A 306 -31.16 -32.36 13.86
N GLU A 307 -29.87 -32.54 14.17
CA GLU A 307 -29.26 -33.83 14.48
C GLU A 307 -28.68 -33.83 15.90
N ASP A 308 -28.39 -35.00 16.47
CA ASP A 308 -27.86 -35.14 17.85
C ASP A 308 -26.34 -35.42 17.89
N THR A 309 -25.72 -35.70 16.74
CA THR A 309 -24.30 -36.09 16.70
C THR A 309 -23.41 -34.86 16.88
N VAL A 310 -22.58 -34.89 17.92
CA VAL A 310 -21.61 -33.82 18.22
C VAL A 310 -20.20 -34.24 17.84
N VAL A 311 -19.55 -33.44 17.00
CA VAL A 311 -18.14 -33.56 16.63
C VAL A 311 -17.31 -32.67 17.56
N ARG A 312 -16.17 -33.18 18.05
CA ARG A 312 -15.31 -32.49 19.03
C ARG A 312 -13.87 -32.42 18.55
N PHE A 313 -13.26 -31.25 18.72
CA PHE A 313 -11.89 -30.95 18.34
C PHE A 313 -11.13 -30.44 19.57
N PRO A 314 -10.32 -31.26 20.23
CA PRO A 314 -9.35 -30.77 21.21
C PRO A 314 -8.29 -29.94 20.48
N VAL A 315 -8.04 -28.72 20.96
CA VAL A 315 -7.12 -27.76 20.34
C VAL A 315 -6.24 -27.10 21.39
N SER A 316 -5.01 -26.74 21.01
CA SER A 316 -4.04 -26.08 21.88
C SER A 316 -3.36 -24.92 21.17
N GLY A 317 -2.93 -23.92 21.93
CA GLY A 317 -2.06 -22.85 21.44
C GLY A 317 -0.61 -23.29 21.21
N ASP A 318 -0.19 -24.42 21.77
CA ASP A 318 1.17 -24.97 21.54
C ASP A 318 1.32 -25.55 20.13
N GLU A 319 0.21 -26.07 19.58
CA GLU A 319 0.10 -26.56 18.20
C GLU A 319 -1.13 -25.92 17.54
N PRO A 320 -1.04 -24.65 17.10
CA PRO A 320 -2.19 -23.95 16.55
C PRO A 320 -2.74 -24.63 15.31
N VAL A 321 -4.04 -24.95 15.36
CA VAL A 321 -4.80 -25.52 14.24
C VAL A 321 -6.02 -24.65 13.92
N VAL A 322 -6.54 -24.80 12.70
CA VAL A 322 -7.73 -24.13 12.21
C VAL A 322 -8.94 -25.04 12.34
N VAL A 323 -10.05 -24.49 12.86
CA VAL A 323 -11.38 -25.11 12.75
C VAL A 323 -12.34 -24.08 12.14
N ASP A 324 -12.94 -24.40 11.01
CA ASP A 324 -13.99 -23.58 10.37
C ASP A 324 -15.35 -23.96 10.93
N MET A 325 -16.21 -22.97 11.19
CA MET A 325 -17.59 -23.19 11.64
C MET A 325 -18.49 -23.27 10.39
N PRO A 326 -18.94 -24.46 9.95
CA PRO A 326 -19.80 -24.56 8.78
C PRO A 326 -21.17 -23.95 9.08
N THR A 327 -21.80 -23.36 8.05
CA THR A 327 -23.17 -22.86 8.19
C THR A 327 -24.14 -23.98 8.56
N MET A 328 -25.17 -23.65 9.35
CA MET A 328 -26.15 -24.61 9.90
C MET A 328 -25.55 -25.67 10.85
N TRP A 329 -24.39 -25.39 11.45
CA TRP A 329 -23.85 -26.16 12.57
C TRP A 329 -23.78 -25.28 13.82
N ALA A 330 -24.52 -25.69 14.85
CA ALA A 330 -24.39 -25.10 16.17
C ALA A 330 -22.99 -25.40 16.69
N HIS A 331 -22.29 -24.40 17.23
CA HIS A 331 -20.92 -24.56 17.67
C HIS A 331 -20.63 -23.83 18.96
N LYS A 332 -19.66 -24.35 19.72
CA LYS A 332 -19.14 -23.77 20.95
C LYS A 332 -17.64 -24.01 21.07
N ILE A 333 -16.98 -23.20 21.88
CA ILE A 333 -15.61 -23.39 22.35
C ILE A 333 -15.59 -23.32 23.88
N VAL A 334 -14.89 -24.26 24.51
CA VAL A 334 -14.74 -24.34 25.96
C VAL A 334 -13.26 -24.26 26.31
N ASN A 335 -12.88 -23.36 27.22
CA ASN A 335 -11.54 -23.39 27.79
C ASN A 335 -11.42 -24.59 28.74
N THR A 336 -10.60 -25.58 28.36
CA THR A 336 -10.36 -26.81 29.12
C THR A 336 -9.09 -26.74 29.97
N GLY A 337 -8.29 -25.69 29.82
CA GLY A 337 -7.07 -25.45 30.60
C GLY A 337 -7.31 -24.71 31.92
N SER A 338 -6.23 -24.58 32.70
CA SER A 338 -6.20 -23.84 33.97
C SER A 338 -5.90 -22.34 33.82
N ASP A 339 -5.40 -21.93 32.66
CA ASP A 339 -5.03 -20.55 32.35
C ASP A 339 -6.04 -19.88 31.41
N GLU A 340 -5.91 -18.57 31.21
CA GLU A 340 -6.71 -17.83 30.24
C GLU A 340 -6.39 -18.27 28.80
N LEU A 341 -7.44 -18.66 28.06
CA LEU A 341 -7.38 -19.05 26.66
C LEU A 341 -7.36 -17.80 25.77
N VAL A 342 -6.46 -17.74 24.79
CA VAL A 342 -6.47 -16.71 23.74
C VAL A 342 -6.87 -17.35 22.43
N THR A 343 -7.94 -16.86 21.82
CA THR A 343 -8.45 -17.36 20.54
C THR A 343 -8.54 -16.23 19.53
N LEU A 344 -8.03 -16.46 18.33
CA LEU A 344 -8.18 -15.61 17.17
C LEU A 344 -9.37 -16.10 16.34
N PHE A 345 -10.15 -15.14 15.85
CA PHE A 345 -11.31 -15.37 15.03
C PHE A 345 -11.17 -14.56 13.75
N TRP A 346 -11.54 -15.17 12.63
CA TRP A 346 -11.80 -14.47 11.39
C TRP A 346 -13.24 -14.74 10.94
N VAL A 347 -13.93 -13.70 10.47
CA VAL A 347 -15.26 -13.79 9.86
C VAL A 347 -15.24 -13.10 8.50
N ASN A 348 -16.05 -13.56 7.54
CA ASN A 348 -16.04 -13.02 6.17
C ASN A 348 -16.62 -11.60 6.03
N GLU A 349 -17.39 -11.13 7.01
CA GLU A 349 -18.08 -9.84 6.97
C GLU A 349 -18.00 -9.09 8.30
N LEU A 350 -18.22 -7.77 8.27
CA LEU A 350 -18.27 -6.96 9.50
C LEU A 350 -19.56 -7.24 10.26
N PHE A 351 -19.50 -7.30 11.59
CA PHE A 351 -20.70 -7.49 12.41
C PHE A 351 -21.73 -6.35 12.24
N ASP A 352 -22.95 -6.71 11.82
CA ASP A 352 -24.12 -5.82 11.72
C ASP A 352 -25.17 -6.23 12.78
N PRO A 353 -25.38 -5.45 13.85
CA PRO A 353 -26.36 -5.77 14.89
C PRO A 353 -27.81 -5.89 14.38
N ALA A 354 -28.15 -5.23 13.27
CA ALA A 354 -29.48 -5.30 12.68
C ALA A 354 -29.67 -6.58 11.83
N ARG A 355 -28.57 -7.20 11.40
CA ARG A 355 -28.54 -8.43 10.60
C ARG A 355 -27.38 -9.32 11.07
N PRO A 356 -27.43 -9.85 12.30
CA PRO A 356 -26.26 -10.49 12.92
C PRO A 356 -25.92 -11.86 12.33
N ASP A 357 -26.85 -12.48 11.58
CA ASP A 357 -26.78 -13.88 11.11
C ASP A 357 -26.35 -14.86 12.21
N THR A 358 -26.76 -14.63 13.45
CA THR A 358 -26.40 -15.47 14.61
C THR A 358 -27.68 -15.93 15.29
N TYR A 359 -27.87 -17.26 15.32
CA TYR A 359 -29.09 -17.88 15.84
C TYR A 359 -28.75 -18.76 17.04
N PRO A 360 -29.28 -18.46 18.25
CA PRO A 360 -29.00 -19.26 19.46
C PRO A 360 -29.46 -20.71 19.28
N GLU A 361 -28.57 -21.66 19.55
CA GLU A 361 -28.85 -23.10 19.46
C GLU A 361 -27.76 -23.83 20.27
N ARG A 362 -28.16 -24.69 21.21
CA ARG A 362 -27.18 -25.41 22.02
C ARG A 362 -26.47 -26.51 21.22
N VAL A 363 -25.19 -26.72 21.47
CA VAL A 363 -24.45 -27.84 20.87
C VAL A 363 -24.87 -29.17 21.48
N GLU A 364 -25.04 -29.24 22.80
CA GLU A 364 -25.58 -30.44 23.43
C GLU A 364 -27.11 -30.40 23.38
N ALA A 365 -27.74 -31.49 22.95
CA ALA A 365 -29.19 -31.66 23.12
C ALA A 365 -29.52 -31.64 24.62
N THR A 366 -30.58 -30.93 25.01
CA THR A 366 -31.14 -31.10 26.36
C THR A 366 -31.60 -32.54 26.51
N GLU A 367 -31.19 -33.22 27.59
CA GLU A 367 -31.85 -34.45 28.00
C GLU A 367 -33.37 -34.21 28.00
N PRO A 368 -34.19 -35.14 27.49
CA PRO A 368 -35.62 -35.04 27.67
C PRO A 368 -35.88 -34.98 29.17
N VAL A 369 -36.50 -33.89 29.63
CA VAL A 369 -36.98 -33.76 31.01
C VAL A 369 -37.75 -35.04 31.32
N SER A 370 -37.21 -35.89 32.21
CA SER A 370 -37.88 -37.13 32.55
C SER A 370 -39.27 -36.76 33.04
N ALA A 371 -40.31 -37.28 32.38
CA ALA A 371 -41.67 -37.13 32.85
C ALA A 371 -41.71 -37.58 34.32
N VAL A 372 -42.04 -36.64 35.21
CA VAL A 372 -42.25 -36.93 36.62
C VAL A 372 -43.34 -38.01 36.69
N PRO A 373 -43.10 -39.17 37.35
CA PRO A 373 -44.15 -40.18 37.52
C PRO A 373 -45.26 -39.59 38.38
N ALA A 374 -46.50 -39.95 38.01
CA ALA A 374 -47.78 -39.40 38.48
C ALA A 374 -47.93 -39.22 40.01
#